data_AF-A0A831SPM9-F1
#
_entry.id   AF-A0A831SPM9-F1
#
_cell.length_a   1.000
_cell.length_b   1.000
_cell.length_c   1.000
_cell.angle_alpha   90.00
_cell.angle_beta   90.00
_cell.angle_gamma   90.00
#
_symmetry.space_group_name_H-M   'P 1'
#
loop_
_entity.id
_entity.type
_entity.pdbx_description
1 polymer ?
#
loop_
_entity_poly.entity_id
_entity_poly.type
_entity_poly.pdbx_seq_one_letter_code
_entity_poly.pdbx_strand_id
1 'polypeptide(L)'
;MIRSKEQWQSMLEKKLPPEDAAVFRNRGITAHYAGLYLAHPELFKWAGMAAFASRQVGLALLAADMLSSPGRLVSTGNTGSSSSELISALDVVGGALRSILSLPLWAYDSAVRSLLLDDLEAIRKGNNAIYHDISWAHEAYLCGGIEEISSNTGPGEELMLEGFGMIDEGRRCAGSDPDRSSELVVQGNIRLLRHEQIMTLGPVFESISPQGRIVVSFGSELVFSGAVPRGVRDRASFVEFSGFFETLTGMKSVADQSHRWQWIEGQVLPVWREVDRTFDRSPHLQSFLRKLVEAE
;
A
#
# COMPACT_ATOMS: atom_id res chain seq x y z
N MET A 1 -24.57 5.87 -19.49
CA MET A 1 -23.52 6.13 -20.48
C MET A 1 -22.23 5.72 -19.81
N ILE A 2 -21.54 4.72 -20.38
CA ILE A 2 -20.27 4.22 -19.86
C ILE A 2 -19.22 5.32 -20.06
N ARG A 3 -18.46 5.64 -19.01
CA ARG A 3 -17.33 6.56 -19.10
C ARG A 3 -16.10 5.79 -19.56
N SER A 4 -15.21 6.45 -20.29
CA SER A 4 -13.93 5.84 -20.66
C SER A 4 -12.99 5.75 -19.45
N LYS A 5 -12.02 4.84 -19.53
CA LYS A 5 -10.96 4.68 -18.53
C LYS A 5 -10.21 6.00 -18.27
N GLU A 6 -9.90 6.73 -19.33
CA GLU A 6 -9.20 8.02 -19.24
C GLU A 6 -10.06 9.08 -18.52
N GLN A 7 -11.38 9.03 -18.68
CA GLN A 7 -12.29 9.91 -17.95
C GLN A 7 -12.28 9.59 -16.46
N TRP A 8 -12.33 8.30 -16.10
CA TRP A 8 -12.23 7.86 -14.70
C TRP A 8 -10.88 8.27 -14.08
N GLN A 9 -9.78 7.98 -14.77
CA GLN A 9 -8.44 8.36 -14.33
C GLN A 9 -8.30 9.88 -14.18
N SER A 10 -8.78 10.66 -15.15
CA SER A 10 -8.74 12.13 -15.08
C SER A 10 -9.58 12.69 -13.91
N MET A 11 -10.73 12.08 -13.61
CA MET A 11 -11.55 12.48 -12.47
C MET A 11 -10.85 12.21 -11.13
N LEU A 12 -10.14 11.10 -11.02
CA LEU A 12 -9.41 10.74 -9.80
C LEU A 12 -8.13 11.57 -9.64
N GLU A 13 -7.41 11.79 -10.74
CA GLU A 13 -6.21 12.62 -10.76
C GLU A 13 -6.48 14.05 -10.26
N LYS A 14 -7.63 14.63 -10.63
CA LYS A 14 -8.06 15.96 -10.16
C LYS A 14 -8.32 16.06 -8.66
N LYS A 15 -8.54 14.92 -7.98
CA LYS A 15 -8.74 14.88 -6.52
C LYS A 15 -7.40 14.80 -5.77
N LEU A 16 -6.32 14.42 -6.44
CA LEU A 16 -5.02 14.28 -5.80
C LEU A 16 -4.22 15.58 -5.83
N PRO A 17 -3.41 15.85 -4.80
CA PRO A 17 -2.33 16.83 -4.88
C PRO A 17 -1.40 16.56 -6.07
N PRO A 18 -0.72 17.60 -6.59
CA PRO A 18 0.19 17.46 -7.73
C PRO A 18 1.37 16.51 -7.42
N GLU A 19 1.98 15.93 -8.45
CA GLU A 19 3.02 14.89 -8.29
C GLU A 19 4.28 15.37 -7.56
N ASP A 20 4.61 16.66 -7.64
CA ASP A 20 5.75 17.27 -6.94
C ASP A 20 5.50 17.39 -5.42
N ALA A 21 4.25 17.41 -4.99
CA ALA A 21 3.85 17.36 -3.58
C ALA A 21 3.81 15.91 -3.04
N ALA A 22 4.90 15.16 -3.21
CA ALA A 22 5.00 13.71 -2.98
C ALA A 22 4.32 13.20 -1.68
N VAL A 23 4.63 13.83 -0.54
CA VAL A 23 4.08 13.42 0.77
C VAL A 23 2.57 13.64 0.82
N PHE A 24 2.08 14.80 0.38
CA PHE A 24 0.65 15.13 0.37
C PHE A 24 -0.11 14.26 -0.63
N ARG A 25 0.45 14.05 -1.82
CA ARG A 25 -0.14 13.17 -2.83
C ARG A 25 -0.29 11.74 -2.33
N ASN A 26 0.75 11.19 -1.69
CA ASN A 26 0.68 9.86 -1.09
C ASN A 26 -0.38 9.77 0.02
N ARG A 27 -0.57 10.84 0.82
CA ARG A 27 -1.65 10.90 1.81
C ARG A 27 -3.02 10.84 1.15
N GLY A 28 -3.26 11.59 0.06
CA GLY A 28 -4.52 11.51 -0.70
C GLY A 28 -4.77 10.11 -1.28
N ILE A 29 -3.74 9.45 -1.82
CA ILE A 29 -3.85 8.05 -2.28
C ILE A 29 -4.22 7.10 -1.12
N THR A 30 -3.54 7.26 0.03
CA THR A 30 -3.80 6.46 1.24
C THR A 30 -5.23 6.67 1.74
N ALA A 31 -5.68 7.92 1.82
CA ALA A 31 -7.02 8.31 2.25
C ALA A 31 -8.09 7.75 1.32
N HIS A 32 -7.89 7.82 0.01
CA HIS A 32 -8.80 7.26 -0.97
C HIS A 32 -9.03 5.75 -0.77
N TYR A 33 -7.95 4.96 -0.66
CA TYR A 33 -8.07 3.52 -0.45
C TYR A 33 -8.66 3.17 0.92
N ALA A 34 -8.30 3.93 1.97
CA ALA A 34 -8.91 3.77 3.29
C ALA A 34 -10.42 4.05 3.23
N GLY A 35 -10.84 5.08 2.50
CA GLY A 35 -12.23 5.44 2.28
C GLY A 35 -13.03 4.37 1.54
N LEU A 36 -12.46 3.81 0.45
CA LEU A 36 -13.07 2.70 -0.30
C LEU A 36 -13.33 1.49 0.60
N TYR A 37 -12.34 1.08 1.38
CA TYR A 37 -12.48 -0.06 2.28
C TYR A 37 -13.41 0.24 3.47
N LEU A 38 -13.41 1.46 4.00
CA LEU A 38 -14.37 1.87 5.04
C LEU A 38 -15.82 1.85 4.57
N ALA A 39 -16.06 2.25 3.32
CA ALA A 39 -17.39 2.29 2.73
C ALA A 39 -17.90 0.89 2.34
N HIS A 40 -17.01 0.03 1.85
CA HIS A 40 -17.34 -1.31 1.36
C HIS A 40 -16.34 -2.36 1.87
N PRO A 41 -16.24 -2.57 3.19
CA PRO A 41 -15.31 -3.52 3.79
C PRO A 41 -15.60 -4.95 3.34
N GLU A 42 -16.84 -5.27 3.00
CA GLU A 42 -17.30 -6.55 2.48
C GLU A 42 -16.86 -6.83 1.04
N LEU A 43 -16.36 -5.84 0.30
CA LEU A 43 -15.97 -5.98 -1.11
C LEU A 43 -14.48 -5.70 -1.36
N PHE A 44 -13.92 -4.62 -0.81
CA PHE A 44 -12.63 -4.09 -1.26
C PHE A 44 -11.46 -4.40 -0.32
N LYS A 45 -11.24 -5.69 -0.07
CA LYS A 45 -10.14 -6.18 0.79
C LYS A 45 -8.77 -5.72 0.31
N TRP A 46 -8.56 -5.62 -0.99
CA TRP A 46 -7.34 -5.11 -1.61
C TRP A 46 -7.13 -3.63 -1.28
N ALA A 47 -8.17 -2.79 -1.39
CA ALA A 47 -8.06 -1.37 -1.05
C ALA A 47 -7.67 -1.17 0.43
N GLY A 48 -8.21 -2.01 1.32
CA GLY A 48 -7.82 -2.01 2.73
C GLY A 48 -6.32 -2.27 2.91
N MET A 49 -5.78 -3.33 2.29
CA MET A 49 -4.33 -3.60 2.30
C MET A 49 -3.51 -2.47 1.68
N ALA A 50 -3.96 -1.96 0.53
CA ALA A 50 -3.29 -0.90 -0.21
C ALA A 50 -3.18 0.39 0.61
N ALA A 51 -4.17 0.72 1.44
CA ALA A 51 -4.09 1.86 2.35
C ALA A 51 -2.95 1.72 3.37
N PHE A 52 -2.76 0.54 3.96
CA PHE A 52 -1.65 0.29 4.90
C PHE A 52 -0.29 0.30 4.19
N ALA A 53 -0.18 -0.33 3.02
CA ALA A 53 1.04 -0.32 2.23
C ALA A 53 1.42 1.10 1.78
N SER A 54 0.45 1.86 1.25
CA SER A 54 0.65 3.24 0.81
C SER A 54 1.03 4.16 1.97
N ARG A 55 0.46 3.97 3.17
CA ARG A 55 0.87 4.71 4.37
C ARG A 55 2.36 4.53 4.66
N GLN A 56 2.89 3.31 4.56
CA GLN A 56 4.31 3.07 4.82
C GLN A 56 5.21 3.73 3.78
N VAL A 57 4.82 3.72 2.50
CA VAL A 57 5.51 4.52 1.47
C VAL A 57 5.52 5.99 1.88
N GLY A 58 4.41 6.53 2.37
CA GLY A 58 4.33 7.91 2.87
C GLY A 58 5.29 8.22 4.02
N LEU A 59 5.51 7.26 4.92
CA LEU A 59 6.50 7.39 6.00
C LEU A 59 7.94 7.41 5.48
N ALA A 60 8.25 6.57 4.50
CA ALA A 60 9.55 6.56 3.84
C ALA A 60 9.82 7.88 3.09
N LEU A 61 8.80 8.40 2.38
CA LEU A 61 8.88 9.71 1.70
C LEU A 61 9.12 10.86 2.69
N LEU A 62 8.42 10.85 3.83
CA LEU A 62 8.63 11.85 4.88
C LEU A 62 10.07 11.80 5.44
N ALA A 63 10.58 10.59 5.71
CA ALA A 63 11.94 10.42 6.20
C ALA A 63 12.98 10.94 5.18
N ALA A 64 12.77 10.69 3.88
CA ALA A 64 13.67 11.18 2.84
C ALA A 64 13.61 12.70 2.65
N ASP A 65 12.43 13.32 2.76
CA ASP A 65 12.30 14.79 2.74
C ASP A 65 13.07 15.42 3.91
N MET A 66 12.95 14.85 5.10
CA MET A 66 13.70 15.28 6.30
C MET A 66 15.22 15.17 6.10
N LEU A 67 15.69 14.06 5.51
CA LEU A 67 17.12 13.87 5.24
C LEU A 67 17.64 14.84 4.19
N SER A 68 16.83 15.14 3.16
CA SER A 68 17.22 16.00 2.04
C SER A 68 17.17 17.49 2.38
N SER A 69 16.31 17.90 3.32
CA SER A 69 16.15 19.30 3.74
C SER A 69 16.06 19.46 5.28
N PRO A 70 17.17 19.28 6.03
CA PRO A 70 17.15 19.31 7.50
C PRO A 70 16.63 20.64 8.09
N GLY A 71 16.73 21.75 7.35
CA GLY A 71 16.37 23.10 7.80
C GLY A 71 14.88 23.48 7.71
N ARG A 72 14.03 22.69 7.03
CA ARG A 72 12.61 23.05 6.84
C ARG A 72 11.73 22.86 8.09
N LEU A 73 12.10 21.94 8.98
CA LEU A 73 11.37 21.68 10.23
C LEU A 73 11.55 22.76 11.31
N VAL A 74 12.65 23.51 11.26
CA VAL A 74 12.91 24.58 12.25
C VAL A 74 12.06 25.84 11.96
N SER A 75 11.47 25.96 10.76
CA SER A 75 10.69 27.13 10.37
C SER A 75 9.17 26.99 10.57
N THR A 76 8.64 25.79 10.85
CA THR A 76 7.20 25.56 11.09
C THR A 76 6.85 25.42 12.59
N GLY A 77 7.77 25.76 13.48
CA GLY A 77 7.60 25.72 14.94
C GLY A 77 6.74 26.82 15.55
N ASN A 78 5.78 27.40 14.83
CA ASN A 78 4.89 28.41 15.40
C ASN A 78 3.41 28.24 15.05
N THR A 79 2.87 27.03 15.25
CA THR A 79 1.44 26.82 15.57
C THR A 79 1.24 25.45 16.24
N GLY A 80 1.07 25.43 17.56
CA GLY A 80 0.10 24.59 18.28
C GLY A 80 0.04 23.06 18.14
N SER A 81 1.04 22.35 17.59
CA SER A 81 1.00 20.88 17.52
C SER A 81 1.19 20.25 18.91
N SER A 82 0.22 19.41 19.30
CA SER A 82 0.19 18.68 20.56
C SER A 82 1.40 17.75 20.67
N SER A 83 2.06 17.72 21.82
CA SER A 83 3.22 16.87 22.13
C SER A 83 3.04 15.37 21.80
N SER A 84 1.80 14.91 21.66
CA SER A 84 1.43 13.58 21.18
C SER A 84 1.79 13.31 19.71
N GLU A 85 1.66 14.30 18.83
CA GLU A 85 1.95 14.16 17.39
C GLU A 85 3.45 14.07 17.14
N LEU A 86 4.24 14.88 17.86
CA LEU A 86 5.69 14.82 17.84
C LEU A 86 6.21 13.48 18.36
N ILE A 87 5.62 12.92 19.43
CA ILE A 87 6.01 11.60 19.95
C ILE A 87 5.62 10.49 18.96
N SER A 88 4.43 10.54 18.36
CA SER A 88 4.03 9.57 17.33
C SER A 88 4.90 9.69 16.08
N ALA A 89 5.29 10.90 15.67
CA ALA A 89 6.22 11.12 14.58
C ALA A 89 7.61 10.58 14.96
N LEU A 90 8.08 10.75 16.20
CA LEU A 90 9.35 10.22 16.70
C LEU A 90 9.36 8.71 16.89
N ASP A 91 8.25 8.06 17.22
CA ASP A 91 8.13 6.58 17.29
C ASP A 91 8.06 5.96 15.90
N VAL A 92 7.36 6.62 14.97
CA VAL A 92 7.32 6.22 13.55
C VAL A 92 8.66 6.46 12.86
N VAL A 93 9.30 7.60 13.14
CA VAL A 93 10.69 7.90 12.77
C VAL A 93 11.63 6.96 13.51
N GLY A 94 11.33 6.51 14.73
CA GLY A 94 12.11 5.53 15.48
C GLY A 94 12.04 4.13 14.88
N GLY A 95 10.88 3.74 14.33
CA GLY A 95 10.72 2.52 13.53
C GLY A 95 11.45 2.60 12.19
N ALA A 96 11.28 3.70 11.45
CA ALA A 96 12.00 3.95 10.21
C ALA A 96 13.52 4.10 10.42
N LEU A 97 13.94 4.73 11.52
CA LEU A 97 15.34 4.82 11.95
C LEU A 97 15.87 3.47 12.42
N ARG A 98 15.08 2.58 13.03
CA ARG A 98 15.51 1.21 13.33
C ARG A 98 15.79 0.43 12.05
N SER A 99 14.98 0.61 11.01
CA SER A 99 15.25 0.04 9.68
C SER A 99 16.51 0.65 9.06
N ILE A 100 16.71 1.97 9.16
CA ILE A 100 17.92 2.66 8.69
C ILE A 100 19.17 2.22 9.48
N LEU A 101 19.10 2.11 10.80
CA LEU A 101 20.19 1.65 11.68
C LEU A 101 20.49 0.15 11.53
N SER A 102 19.58 -0.62 10.94
CA SER A 102 19.83 -2.01 10.52
C SER A 102 20.52 -2.12 9.15
N LEU A 103 20.64 -1.01 8.42
CA LEU A 103 21.38 -0.99 7.16
C LEU A 103 22.88 -1.12 7.42
N PRO A 104 23.61 -1.85 6.59
CA PRO A 104 25.07 -1.90 6.66
C PRO A 104 25.69 -0.50 6.59
N LEU A 105 26.84 -0.33 7.25
CA LEU A 105 27.55 0.96 7.34
C LEU A 105 27.87 1.62 5.98
N TRP A 106 27.95 0.83 4.89
CA TRP A 106 28.15 1.35 3.54
C TRP A 106 26.92 2.08 2.96
N ALA A 107 25.71 1.87 3.51
CA ALA A 107 24.50 2.60 3.11
C ALA A 107 24.53 4.09 3.48
N TYR A 108 25.47 4.49 4.34
CA TYR A 108 25.68 5.87 4.76
C TYR A 108 26.70 6.62 3.89
N ASP A 109 27.30 5.95 2.91
CA ASP A 109 28.16 6.59 1.91
C ASP A 109 27.34 7.56 1.03
N SER A 110 27.91 8.71 0.67
CA SER A 110 27.18 9.73 -0.10
C SER A 110 26.72 9.27 -1.48
N ALA A 111 27.48 8.40 -2.16
CA ALA A 111 27.08 7.87 -3.46
C ALA A 111 25.93 6.86 -3.31
N VAL A 112 26.00 6.03 -2.27
CA VAL A 112 24.92 5.09 -1.94
C VAL A 112 23.66 5.84 -1.52
N ARG A 113 23.80 6.93 -0.77
CA ARG A 113 22.67 7.80 -0.41
C ARG A 113 21.96 8.37 -1.63
N SER A 114 22.69 8.81 -2.66
CA SER A 114 22.09 9.28 -3.92
C SER A 114 21.30 8.17 -4.61
N LEU A 115 21.90 6.97 -4.71
CA LEU A 115 21.22 5.80 -5.28
C LEU A 115 19.94 5.43 -4.52
N LEU A 116 19.97 5.50 -3.19
CA LEU A 116 18.79 5.22 -2.36
C LEU A 116 17.68 6.27 -2.52
N LEU A 117 18.02 7.53 -2.81
CA LEU A 117 17.03 8.56 -3.14
C LEU A 117 16.40 8.30 -4.50
N ASP A 118 17.18 7.87 -5.50
CA ASP A 118 16.65 7.47 -6.81
C ASP A 118 15.75 6.23 -6.72
N ASP A 119 16.15 5.25 -5.89
CA ASP A 119 15.35 4.05 -5.63
C ASP A 119 14.04 4.39 -4.90
N LEU A 120 14.07 5.34 -3.95
CA LEU A 120 12.86 5.81 -3.29
C LEU A 120 11.93 6.56 -4.27
N GLU A 121 12.49 7.31 -5.21
CA GLU A 121 11.72 7.94 -6.28
C GLU A 121 11.05 6.90 -7.18
N ALA A 122 11.70 5.76 -7.44
CA ALA A 122 11.07 4.63 -8.12
C ALA A 122 9.89 4.07 -7.30
N ILE A 123 10.03 3.92 -5.99
CA ILE A 123 8.93 3.50 -5.10
C ILE A 123 7.78 4.52 -5.09
N ARG A 124 8.08 5.83 -5.07
CA ARG A 124 7.08 6.90 -5.18
C ARG A 124 6.29 6.77 -6.48
N LYS A 125 6.98 6.60 -7.61
CA LYS A 125 6.36 6.37 -8.92
C LYS A 125 5.54 5.11 -8.93
N GLY A 126 5.99 4.04 -8.27
CA GLY A 126 5.24 2.80 -8.11
C GLY A 126 3.89 3.00 -7.40
N ASN A 127 3.86 3.74 -6.30
CA ASN A 127 2.58 4.01 -5.60
C ASN A 127 1.61 4.83 -6.46
N ASN A 128 2.11 5.80 -7.24
CA ASN A 128 1.29 6.53 -8.22
C ASN A 128 0.80 5.62 -9.36
N ALA A 129 1.65 4.72 -9.85
CA ALA A 129 1.31 3.78 -10.91
C ALA A 129 0.20 2.82 -10.46
N ILE A 130 0.27 2.28 -9.24
CA ILE A 130 -0.81 1.48 -8.63
C ILE A 130 -2.11 2.26 -8.58
N TYR A 131 -2.04 3.51 -8.14
CA TYR A 131 -3.23 4.37 -8.09
C TYR A 131 -3.85 4.55 -9.48
N HIS A 132 -3.04 4.92 -10.46
CA HIS A 132 -3.50 5.12 -11.83
C HIS A 132 -4.04 3.82 -12.48
N ASP A 133 -3.48 2.67 -12.11
CA ASP A 133 -3.82 1.35 -12.66
C ASP A 133 -5.13 0.78 -12.08
N ILE A 134 -5.36 0.86 -10.77
CA ILE A 134 -6.45 0.12 -10.11
C ILE A 134 -7.57 1.02 -9.53
N SER A 135 -7.29 2.27 -9.18
CA SER A 135 -8.29 3.14 -8.50
C SER A 135 -9.52 3.42 -9.38
N TRP A 136 -9.30 3.62 -10.69
CA TRP A 136 -10.37 3.87 -11.65
C TRP A 136 -11.38 2.73 -11.68
N ALA A 137 -10.92 1.47 -11.57
CA ALA A 137 -11.77 0.29 -11.64
C ALA A 137 -12.66 0.15 -10.40
N HIS A 138 -12.16 0.53 -9.22
CA HIS A 138 -12.97 0.56 -7.99
C HIS A 138 -14.12 1.55 -8.11
N GLU A 139 -13.84 2.77 -8.57
CA GLU A 139 -14.83 3.83 -8.71
C GLU A 139 -15.82 3.55 -9.85
N ALA A 140 -15.33 3.00 -10.96
CA ALA A 140 -16.14 2.50 -12.06
C ALA A 140 -17.11 1.40 -11.58
N TYR A 141 -16.63 0.43 -10.81
CA TYR A 141 -17.46 -0.63 -10.24
C TYR A 141 -18.55 -0.10 -9.31
N LEU A 142 -18.23 0.86 -8.44
CA LEU A 142 -19.22 1.46 -7.55
C LEU A 142 -20.30 2.22 -8.31
N CYS A 143 -19.95 2.88 -9.42
CA CYS A 143 -20.89 3.71 -10.17
C CYS A 143 -21.70 2.95 -11.22
N GLY A 144 -21.10 1.97 -11.89
CA GLY A 144 -21.68 1.28 -13.05
C GLY A 144 -21.56 -0.25 -13.00
N GLY A 145 -21.02 -0.82 -11.92
CA GLY A 145 -20.86 -2.25 -11.76
C GLY A 145 -19.81 -2.85 -12.69
N ILE A 146 -19.87 -4.17 -12.88
CA ILE A 146 -18.89 -4.92 -13.67
C ILE A 146 -18.87 -4.50 -15.15
N GLU A 147 -20.00 -4.04 -15.70
CA GLU A 147 -20.13 -3.61 -17.10
C GLU A 147 -19.24 -2.38 -17.39
N GLU A 148 -19.13 -1.45 -16.43
CA GLU A 148 -18.27 -0.28 -16.55
C GLU A 148 -16.79 -0.67 -16.61
N ILE A 149 -16.39 -1.70 -15.87
CA ILE A 149 -15.01 -2.22 -15.89
C ILE A 149 -14.75 -2.98 -17.18
N SER A 150 -15.61 -3.94 -17.54
CA SER A 150 -15.40 -4.80 -18.71
C SER A 150 -15.34 -4.03 -20.01
N SER A 151 -16.01 -2.88 -20.09
CA SER A 151 -16.01 -2.01 -21.26
C SER A 151 -14.73 -1.17 -21.39
N ASN A 152 -13.90 -1.13 -20.35
CA ASN A 152 -12.71 -0.28 -20.25
C ASN A 152 -11.41 -1.07 -20.06
N THR A 153 -11.48 -2.34 -19.65
CA THR A 153 -10.31 -3.22 -19.54
C THR A 153 -9.80 -3.64 -20.92
N GLY A 154 -8.48 -3.58 -21.10
CA GLY A 154 -7.77 -4.00 -22.31
C GLY A 154 -6.81 -5.17 -22.08
N PRO A 155 -5.94 -5.46 -23.07
CA PRO A 155 -4.91 -6.49 -22.96
C PRO A 155 -3.98 -6.25 -21.76
N GLY A 156 -3.71 -7.30 -20.98
CA GLY A 156 -2.88 -7.22 -19.77
C GLY A 156 -3.65 -6.87 -18.49
N GLU A 157 -4.97 -6.69 -18.57
CA GLU A 157 -5.84 -6.40 -17.42
C GLU A 157 -6.79 -7.57 -17.11
N GLU A 158 -6.48 -8.77 -17.61
CA GLU A 158 -7.32 -9.95 -17.46
C GLU A 158 -7.51 -10.33 -15.99
N LEU A 159 -6.43 -10.26 -15.19
CA LEU A 159 -6.49 -10.50 -13.74
C LEU A 159 -7.34 -9.45 -13.01
N MET A 160 -7.32 -8.20 -13.47
CA MET A 160 -8.16 -7.15 -12.90
C MET A 160 -9.63 -7.42 -13.19
N LEU A 161 -9.97 -7.74 -14.44
CA LEU A 161 -11.33 -8.07 -14.85
C LEU A 161 -11.85 -9.33 -14.14
N GLU A 162 -11.05 -10.39 -14.07
CA GLU A 162 -11.36 -11.60 -13.31
C GLU A 162 -11.60 -11.29 -11.83
N GLY A 163 -10.74 -10.45 -11.23
CA GLY A 163 -10.83 -10.06 -9.84
C GLY A 163 -12.14 -9.34 -9.51
N PHE A 164 -12.50 -8.34 -10.29
CA PHE A 164 -13.79 -7.66 -10.14
C PHE A 164 -14.98 -8.55 -10.49
N GLY A 165 -14.85 -9.44 -11.46
CA GLY A 165 -15.89 -10.43 -11.78
C GLY A 165 -16.21 -11.35 -10.60
N MET A 166 -15.18 -11.82 -9.89
CA MET A 166 -15.35 -12.59 -8.65
C MET A 166 -15.99 -11.76 -7.53
N ILE A 167 -15.57 -10.49 -7.36
CA ILE A 167 -16.17 -9.59 -6.36
C ILE A 167 -17.65 -9.34 -6.66
N ASP A 168 -18.02 -9.14 -7.93
CA ASP A 168 -19.39 -8.93 -8.38
C ASP A 168 -20.27 -10.16 -8.16
N GLU A 169 -19.77 -11.35 -8.53
CA GLU A 169 -20.47 -12.60 -8.28
C GLU A 169 -20.65 -12.85 -6.77
N GLY A 170 -19.60 -12.60 -5.98
CA GLY A 170 -19.66 -12.69 -4.52
C GLY A 170 -20.72 -11.76 -3.93
N ARG A 171 -20.81 -10.52 -4.41
CA ARG A 171 -21.85 -9.56 -4.01
C ARG A 171 -23.26 -10.07 -4.33
N ARG A 172 -23.46 -10.65 -5.52
CA ARG A 172 -24.76 -11.16 -5.97
C ARG A 172 -25.24 -12.38 -5.17
N CYS A 173 -24.33 -13.25 -4.74
CA CYS A 173 -24.68 -14.46 -4.00
C CYS A 173 -24.67 -14.30 -2.46
N ALA A 174 -24.32 -13.12 -1.93
CA ALA A 174 -24.18 -12.86 -0.49
C ALA A 174 -25.40 -13.26 0.36
N GLY A 175 -26.62 -13.09 -0.16
CA GLY A 175 -27.84 -13.45 0.55
C GLY A 175 -28.21 -14.94 0.52
N SER A 176 -27.78 -15.66 -0.52
CA SER A 176 -28.12 -17.07 -0.74
C SER A 176 -27.03 -18.04 -0.27
N ASP A 177 -25.78 -17.65 -0.40
CA ASP A 177 -24.60 -18.47 -0.08
C ASP A 177 -23.48 -17.58 0.48
N PRO A 178 -23.55 -17.23 1.79
CA PRO A 178 -22.59 -16.33 2.42
C PRO A 178 -21.15 -16.85 2.41
N ASP A 179 -20.95 -18.17 2.50
CA ASP A 179 -19.63 -18.78 2.50
C ASP A 179 -18.97 -18.64 1.13
N ARG A 180 -19.70 -18.98 0.06
CA ARG A 180 -19.23 -18.76 -1.31
C ARG A 180 -19.01 -17.29 -1.63
N SER A 181 -19.90 -16.42 -1.14
CA SER A 181 -19.76 -14.97 -1.30
C SER A 181 -18.45 -14.47 -0.71
N SER A 182 -18.16 -14.85 0.54
CA SER A 182 -16.91 -14.48 1.20
C SER A 182 -15.69 -15.04 0.47
N GLU A 183 -15.75 -16.28 -0.02
CA GLU A 183 -14.64 -16.88 -0.76
C GLU A 183 -14.37 -16.15 -2.07
N LEU A 184 -15.41 -15.89 -2.88
CA LEU A 184 -15.31 -15.19 -4.15
C LEU A 184 -14.73 -13.77 -3.98
N VAL A 185 -15.22 -13.01 -2.99
CA VAL A 185 -14.67 -11.68 -2.70
C VAL A 185 -13.18 -11.77 -2.35
N VAL A 186 -12.80 -12.71 -1.47
CA VAL A 186 -11.40 -12.87 -1.07
C VAL A 186 -10.52 -13.22 -2.26
N GLN A 187 -10.94 -14.19 -3.08
CA GLN A 187 -10.18 -14.60 -4.27
C GLN A 187 -10.09 -13.48 -5.30
N GLY A 188 -11.18 -12.72 -5.50
CA GLY A 188 -11.20 -11.57 -6.40
C GLY A 188 -10.19 -10.50 -6.00
N ASN A 189 -10.11 -10.17 -4.70
CA ASN A 189 -9.11 -9.22 -4.21
C ASN A 189 -7.67 -9.75 -4.29
N ILE A 190 -7.46 -11.07 -4.16
CA ILE A 190 -6.14 -11.69 -4.41
C ILE A 190 -5.76 -11.60 -5.89
N ARG A 191 -6.73 -11.69 -6.81
CA ARG A 191 -6.49 -11.46 -8.25
C ARG A 191 -6.09 -10.02 -8.53
N LEU A 192 -6.75 -9.04 -7.91
CA LEU A 192 -6.34 -7.63 -7.98
C LEU A 192 -4.93 -7.42 -7.45
N LEU A 193 -4.60 -8.03 -6.30
CA LEU A 193 -3.24 -8.00 -5.76
C LEU A 193 -2.25 -8.62 -6.74
N ARG A 194 -2.58 -9.75 -7.36
CA ARG A 194 -1.68 -10.40 -8.32
C ARG A 194 -1.47 -9.56 -9.57
N HIS A 195 -2.52 -8.91 -10.07
CA HIS A 195 -2.44 -7.93 -11.16
C HIS A 195 -1.43 -6.82 -10.80
N GLU A 196 -1.61 -6.17 -9.66
CA GLU A 196 -0.71 -5.13 -9.15
C GLU A 196 0.75 -5.61 -9.09
N GLN A 197 0.97 -6.80 -8.53
CA GLN A 197 2.31 -7.33 -8.25
C GLN A 197 3.09 -7.71 -9.52
N ILE A 198 2.38 -8.07 -10.60
CA ILE A 198 2.96 -8.49 -11.87
C ILE A 198 3.04 -7.31 -12.84
N MET A 199 1.91 -6.65 -13.09
CA MET A 199 1.77 -5.67 -14.17
C MET A 199 2.29 -4.29 -13.77
N THR A 200 2.20 -3.95 -12.49
CA THR A 200 2.40 -2.56 -12.03
C THR A 200 3.68 -2.42 -11.21
N LEU A 201 3.87 -3.29 -10.22
CA LEU A 201 5.05 -3.27 -9.37
C LEU A 201 6.26 -4.01 -9.96
N GLY A 202 6.07 -4.98 -10.85
CA GLY A 202 7.16 -5.70 -11.51
C GLY A 202 8.20 -4.75 -12.12
N PRO A 203 7.79 -3.86 -13.05
CA PRO A 203 8.70 -2.88 -13.66
C PRO A 203 9.36 -1.93 -12.65
N VAL A 204 8.65 -1.56 -11.58
CA VAL A 204 9.19 -0.70 -10.51
C VAL A 204 10.35 -1.40 -9.82
N PHE A 205 10.17 -2.64 -9.38
CA PHE A 205 11.21 -3.41 -8.69
C PHE A 205 12.40 -3.75 -9.60
N GLU A 206 12.17 -3.94 -10.90
CA GLU A 206 13.24 -4.12 -11.88
C GLU A 206 14.15 -2.90 -12.00
N SER A 207 13.58 -1.70 -11.85
CA SER A 207 14.32 -0.43 -11.93
C SER A 207 15.19 -0.12 -10.69
N ILE A 208 14.95 -0.80 -9.56
CA ILE A 208 15.69 -0.57 -8.31
C ILE A 208 17.11 -1.13 -8.42
N SER A 209 18.08 -0.34 -7.96
CA SER A 209 19.49 -0.70 -7.91
C SER A 209 19.75 -1.96 -7.08
N PRO A 210 20.83 -2.74 -7.34
CA PRO A 210 21.14 -3.94 -6.54
C PRO A 210 21.23 -3.68 -5.02
N GLN A 211 21.80 -2.54 -4.63
CA GLN A 211 21.87 -2.11 -3.24
C GLN A 211 20.49 -1.73 -2.70
N GLY A 212 19.71 -0.97 -3.49
CA GLY A 212 18.33 -0.62 -3.19
C GLY A 212 17.44 -1.84 -2.96
N ARG A 213 17.66 -2.92 -3.72
CA ARG A 213 16.92 -4.19 -3.56
C ARG A 213 17.12 -4.82 -2.18
N ILE A 214 18.30 -4.68 -1.59
CA ILE A 214 18.54 -5.11 -0.20
C ILE A 214 17.78 -4.19 0.74
N VAL A 215 17.93 -2.86 0.60
CA VAL A 215 17.28 -1.87 1.47
C VAL A 215 15.76 -2.00 1.46
N VAL A 216 15.13 -2.07 0.28
CA VAL A 216 13.68 -2.23 0.16
C VAL A 216 13.22 -3.58 0.72
N SER A 217 14.03 -4.64 0.65
CA SER A 217 13.70 -5.93 1.28
C SER A 217 13.68 -5.82 2.80
N PHE A 218 14.61 -5.06 3.40
CA PHE A 218 14.59 -4.75 4.84
C PHE A 218 13.44 -3.81 5.23
N GLY A 219 13.05 -2.90 4.35
CA GLY A 219 11.93 -1.97 4.57
C GLY A 219 10.54 -2.54 4.23
N SER A 220 10.46 -3.73 3.64
CA SER A 220 9.19 -4.32 3.21
C SER A 220 8.47 -5.00 4.36
N GLU A 221 7.55 -4.25 4.96
CA GLU A 221 6.65 -4.74 5.99
C GLU A 221 5.20 -4.42 5.60
N LEU A 222 4.22 -4.99 6.27
CA LEU A 222 2.86 -4.45 6.37
C LEU A 222 2.54 -4.40 7.87
N VAL A 223 2.33 -3.18 8.38
CA VAL A 223 2.20 -2.90 9.81
C VAL A 223 0.81 -2.35 10.07
N PHE A 224 0.03 -3.11 10.83
CA PHE A 224 -1.34 -2.85 11.26
C PHE A 224 -1.42 -2.45 12.74
N SER A 225 -0.27 -2.25 13.40
CA SER A 225 -0.20 -1.87 14.81
C SER A 225 -1.01 -0.61 15.09
N GLY A 226 -1.85 -0.65 16.13
CA GLY A 226 -2.79 0.43 16.47
C GLY A 226 -4.12 0.37 15.71
N ALA A 227 -4.23 -0.44 14.66
CA ALA A 227 -5.48 -0.75 13.97
C ALA A 227 -6.12 -2.06 14.45
N VAL A 228 -5.44 -2.86 15.29
CA VAL A 228 -5.97 -4.12 15.82
C VAL A 228 -5.87 -4.22 17.34
N PRO A 229 -6.74 -5.02 18.00
CA PRO A 229 -6.63 -5.33 19.42
C PRO A 229 -5.32 -6.04 19.78
N ARG A 230 -4.94 -5.98 21.07
CA ARG A 230 -3.79 -6.74 21.59
C ARG A 230 -3.97 -8.24 21.36
N GLY A 231 -2.90 -8.91 20.96
CA GLY A 231 -2.86 -10.36 20.74
C GLY A 231 -3.25 -10.81 19.32
N VAL A 232 -3.72 -9.90 18.46
CA VAL A 232 -3.86 -10.14 17.02
C VAL A 232 -2.51 -9.90 16.35
N ARG A 233 -2.13 -10.78 15.42
CA ARG A 233 -0.91 -10.56 14.64
C ARG A 233 -1.13 -9.33 13.75
N ASP A 234 -0.25 -8.34 13.88
CA ASP A 234 -0.43 -7.02 13.28
C ASP A 234 0.72 -6.65 12.34
N ARG A 235 1.59 -7.60 12.02
CA ARG A 235 2.74 -7.36 11.16
C ARG A 235 3.08 -8.55 10.26
N ALA A 236 3.36 -8.23 9.00
CA ALA A 236 4.11 -9.08 8.07
C ALA A 236 5.43 -8.36 7.73
N SER A 237 6.55 -9.06 7.73
CA SER A 237 7.87 -8.51 7.46
C SER A 237 8.64 -9.47 6.56
N PHE A 238 9.12 -8.97 5.42
CA PHE A 238 9.81 -9.80 4.43
C PHE A 238 11.07 -10.44 5.02
N VAL A 239 11.81 -9.70 5.87
CA VAL A 239 13.03 -10.20 6.52
C VAL A 239 12.71 -11.33 7.51
N GLU A 240 11.66 -11.17 8.31
CA GLU A 240 11.23 -12.22 9.25
C GLU A 240 10.79 -13.49 8.51
N PHE A 241 10.20 -13.34 7.33
CA PHE A 241 9.78 -14.46 6.48
C PHE A 241 10.95 -15.12 5.76
N SER A 242 11.84 -14.33 5.17
CA SER A 242 12.89 -14.80 4.26
C SER A 242 14.19 -15.15 4.95
N GLY A 243 14.42 -14.65 6.16
CA GLY A 243 15.68 -14.77 6.90
C GLY A 243 16.59 -13.56 6.70
N PHE A 244 17.25 -13.16 7.79
CA PHE A 244 18.14 -11.99 7.82
C PHE A 244 19.33 -12.15 6.87
N PHE A 245 20.00 -13.31 6.92
CA PHE A 245 21.20 -13.55 6.12
C PHE A 245 20.88 -13.66 4.64
N GLU A 246 19.80 -14.36 4.29
CA GLU A 246 19.30 -14.51 2.94
C GLU A 246 18.92 -13.16 2.33
N THR A 247 18.34 -12.26 3.13
CA THR A 247 18.01 -10.90 2.69
C THR A 247 19.27 -10.05 2.54
N LEU A 248 20.19 -10.10 3.50
CA LEU A 248 21.43 -9.32 3.50
C LEU A 248 22.35 -9.69 2.33
N THR A 249 22.42 -10.96 1.96
CA THR A 249 23.23 -11.44 0.82
C THR A 249 22.53 -11.24 -0.53
N GLY A 250 21.25 -10.85 -0.53
CA GLY A 250 20.43 -10.75 -1.74
C GLY A 250 19.96 -12.10 -2.30
N MET A 251 20.19 -13.21 -1.60
CA MET A 251 19.66 -14.53 -1.97
C MET A 251 18.13 -14.56 -1.98
N LYS A 252 17.52 -13.82 -1.05
CA LYS A 252 16.08 -13.53 -1.03
C LYS A 252 15.91 -12.02 -1.11
N SER A 253 15.01 -11.59 -1.98
CA SER A 253 14.75 -10.16 -2.21
C SER A 253 13.28 -9.95 -2.51
N VAL A 254 12.68 -8.93 -1.90
CA VAL A 254 11.30 -8.54 -2.21
C VAL A 254 11.17 -7.98 -3.63
N ALA A 255 12.28 -7.56 -4.26
CA ALA A 255 12.27 -7.11 -5.64
C ALA A 255 12.10 -8.28 -6.61
N ASP A 256 12.50 -9.50 -6.22
CA ASP A 256 12.22 -10.71 -6.98
C ASP A 256 10.74 -11.09 -6.86
N GLN A 257 10.07 -11.23 -8.00
CA GLN A 257 8.63 -11.49 -8.06
C GLN A 257 8.22 -12.79 -7.36
N SER A 258 9.03 -13.85 -7.49
CA SER A 258 8.73 -15.16 -6.89
C SER A 258 8.84 -15.11 -5.38
N HIS A 259 9.94 -14.53 -4.87
CA HIS A 259 10.14 -14.34 -3.43
C HIS A 259 9.09 -13.44 -2.80
N ARG A 260 8.73 -12.33 -3.49
CA ARG A 260 7.68 -11.42 -3.05
C ARG A 260 6.33 -12.13 -2.96
N TRP A 261 5.97 -12.92 -3.96
CA TRP A 261 4.70 -13.65 -3.96
C TRP A 261 4.65 -14.73 -2.86
N GLN A 262 5.73 -15.46 -2.63
CA GLN A 262 5.84 -16.42 -1.53
C GLN A 262 5.62 -15.75 -0.16
N TRP A 263 6.19 -14.57 0.04
CA TRP A 263 5.97 -13.78 1.25
C TRP A 263 4.52 -13.30 1.38
N ILE A 264 3.93 -12.83 0.28
CA ILE A 264 2.54 -12.37 0.23
C ILE A 264 1.58 -13.50 0.64
N GLU A 265 1.70 -14.67 0.01
CA GLU A 265 0.85 -15.83 0.31
C GLU A 265 1.13 -16.41 1.71
N GLY A 266 2.40 -16.52 2.09
CA GLY A 266 2.81 -17.17 3.33
C GLY A 266 2.63 -16.31 4.58
N GLN A 267 2.58 -14.99 4.45
CA GLN A 267 2.54 -14.09 5.62
C GLN A 267 1.57 -12.91 5.45
N VAL A 268 1.63 -12.14 4.36
CA VAL A 268 0.83 -10.91 4.23
C VAL A 268 -0.67 -11.21 4.22
N LEU A 269 -1.12 -12.12 3.35
CA LEU A 269 -2.53 -12.48 3.24
C LEU A 269 -3.09 -13.12 4.52
N PRO A 270 -2.39 -14.04 5.21
CA PRO A 270 -2.80 -14.53 6.52
C PRO A 270 -2.97 -13.43 7.57
N VAL A 271 -1.99 -12.52 7.70
CA VAL A 271 -2.06 -11.40 8.66
C VAL A 271 -3.21 -10.47 8.33
N TRP A 272 -3.36 -10.07 7.07
CA TRP A 272 -4.46 -9.23 6.65
C TRP A 272 -5.82 -9.86 6.94
N ARG A 273 -5.97 -11.18 6.72
CA ARG A 273 -7.21 -11.88 7.03
C ARG A 273 -7.56 -11.81 8.53
N GLU A 274 -6.57 -11.85 9.41
CA GLU A 274 -6.80 -11.67 10.85
C GLU A 274 -7.22 -10.23 11.16
N VAL A 275 -6.55 -9.24 10.58
CA VAL A 275 -6.87 -7.81 10.72
C VAL A 275 -8.28 -7.51 10.23
N ASP A 276 -8.63 -7.93 9.01
CA ASP A 276 -9.92 -7.71 8.35
C ASP A 276 -11.09 -8.29 9.18
N ARG A 277 -10.91 -9.47 9.79
CA ARG A 277 -11.92 -10.07 10.68
C ARG A 277 -12.21 -9.23 11.93
N THR A 278 -11.32 -8.31 12.30
CA THR A 278 -11.55 -7.40 13.42
C THR A 278 -12.42 -6.20 13.04
N PHE A 279 -12.68 -5.95 11.76
CA PHE A 279 -13.38 -4.75 11.29
C PHE A 279 -14.74 -4.57 11.98
N ASP A 280 -15.57 -5.60 12.03
CA ASP A 280 -16.90 -5.55 12.67
C ASP A 280 -16.84 -5.77 14.20
N ARG A 281 -15.73 -6.32 14.70
CA ARG A 281 -15.59 -6.78 16.08
C ARG A 281 -14.90 -5.76 16.98
N SER A 282 -14.25 -4.77 16.40
CA SER A 282 -13.39 -3.83 17.12
C SER A 282 -13.42 -2.45 16.47
N PRO A 283 -13.52 -1.37 17.28
CA PRO A 283 -13.47 -0.02 16.75
C PRO A 283 -12.07 0.40 16.27
N HIS A 284 -11.02 -0.38 16.58
CA HIS A 284 -9.63 0.01 16.32
C HIS A 284 -9.36 0.18 14.82
N LEU A 285 -9.75 -0.79 14.00
CA LEU A 285 -9.49 -0.74 12.56
C LEU A 285 -10.26 0.39 11.89
N GLN A 286 -11.56 0.50 12.20
CA GLN A 286 -12.40 1.57 11.68
C GLN A 286 -11.90 2.96 12.11
N SER A 287 -11.55 3.14 13.38
CA SER A 287 -11.03 4.40 13.89
C SER A 287 -9.68 4.76 13.24
N PHE A 288 -8.81 3.78 13.06
CA PHE A 288 -7.53 4.00 12.40
C PHE A 288 -7.72 4.44 10.95
N LEU A 289 -8.56 3.74 10.18
CA LEU A 289 -8.85 4.09 8.80
C LEU A 289 -9.54 5.46 8.68
N ARG A 290 -10.45 5.81 9.59
CA ARG A 290 -11.10 7.14 9.60
C ARG A 290 -10.07 8.24 9.77
N LYS A 291 -9.09 8.06 10.66
CA LYS A 291 -7.96 9.00 10.80
C LYS A 291 -7.13 9.13 9.53
N LEU A 292 -7.00 8.07 8.72
CA LEU A 292 -6.31 8.17 7.44
C LEU A 292 -7.11 8.97 6.41
N VAL A 293 -8.44 8.86 6.43
CA VAL A 293 -9.33 9.66 5.57
C VAL A 293 -9.37 11.13 6.00
N GLU A 294 -9.42 11.39 7.30
CA GLU A 294 -9.51 12.74 7.87
C GLU A 294 -8.18 13.52 7.86
N ALA A 295 -7.07 12.89 7.48
CA ALA A 295 -5.75 13.52 7.42
C ALA A 295 -5.49 14.31 6.10
N GLU A 296 -6.53 14.51 5.29
CA GLU A 296 -6.57 15.42 4.13
C GLU A 296 -6.79 16.89 4.54
#